data_AF-A0A6J4WXB6-F1
#
_entry.id   AF-A0A6J4WXB6-F1
#
_cell.length_a   1.000
_cell.length_b   1.000
_cell.length_c   1.000
_cell.angle_alpha   90.00
_cell.angle_beta   90.00
_cell.angle_gamma   90.00
#
_symmetry.space_group_name_H-M   'P 1'
#
loop_
_entity.id
_entity.type
_entity.pdbx_description
1 polymer ?
#
loop_
_entity_poly.entity_id
_entity_poly.type
_entity_poly.pdbx_seq_one_letter_code
_entity_poly.pdbx_strand_id
1 'polypeptide(L)'
;KTFVGTSENALYIQIWTALIAMLLIKFLQFKSKISWSLSNLIAFLRWNLFTYRNLWEWIDKPFETKPIVPESVQYPLPFKGFGQHRL
;
A
#
# COMPACT_ATOMS: atom_id res chain seq x y z
N LYS A 1 -12.84 -20.67 -19.74
CA LYS A 1 -12.94 -19.86 -18.49
C LYS A 1 -13.66 -18.58 -18.85
N THR A 2 -14.91 -18.42 -18.43
CA THR A 2 -15.70 -17.21 -18.68
C THR A 2 -15.16 -16.09 -17.81
N PHE A 3 -14.94 -14.90 -18.38
CA PHE A 3 -14.54 -13.72 -17.64
C PHE A 3 -15.65 -13.36 -16.65
N VAL A 4 -15.41 -13.56 -15.35
CA VAL A 4 -16.35 -13.18 -14.29
C VAL A 4 -16.20 -11.68 -14.09
N GLY A 5 -17.10 -10.86 -14.66
CA GLY A 5 -17.03 -9.40 -14.53
C GLY A 5 -17.48 -8.55 -15.73
N THR A 6 -18.16 -9.11 -16.74
CA THR A 6 -18.69 -8.35 -17.88
C THR A 6 -20.10 -7.82 -17.68
N SER A 7 -20.67 -7.92 -16.48
CA SER A 7 -21.97 -7.28 -16.22
C SER A 7 -21.81 -5.76 -16.25
N GLU A 8 -22.83 -5.07 -16.74
CA GLU A 8 -22.86 -3.61 -16.84
C GLU A 8 -22.51 -2.93 -15.49
N ASN A 9 -23.02 -3.49 -14.39
CA ASN A 9 -22.69 -3.04 -13.04
C ASN A 9 -21.19 -3.20 -12.69
N ALA A 10 -20.56 -4.32 -13.06
CA ALA A 10 -19.13 -4.53 -12.84
C ALA A 10 -18.29 -3.52 -13.63
N LEU A 11 -18.71 -3.17 -14.85
CA LEU A 11 -18.06 -2.13 -15.66
C LEU A 11 -18.18 -0.75 -14.99
N TYR A 12 -19.36 -0.37 -14.52
CA TYR A 12 -19.54 0.89 -13.79
C TYR A 12 -18.66 0.97 -12.56
N ILE A 13 -18.60 -0.10 -11.75
CA ILE A 13 -17.74 -0.16 -10.57
C ILE A 13 -16.26 0.04 -10.96
N GLN A 14 -15.79 -0.60 -12.04
CA GLN A 14 -14.42 -0.42 -12.51
C GLN A 14 -14.12 1.02 -12.92
N ILE A 15 -15.04 1.66 -13.66
CA ILE A 15 -14.90 3.05 -14.09
C ILE A 15 -14.85 3.98 -12.87
N TRP A 16 -15.82 3.87 -11.95
CA TRP A 16 -15.84 4.68 -10.74
C TRP A 16 -14.59 4.47 -9.88
N THR A 17 -14.12 3.23 -9.76
CA THR A 17 -12.88 2.90 -9.03
C THR A 17 -11.66 3.56 -9.69
N ALA A 18 -11.56 3.52 -11.01
CA ALA A 18 -10.47 4.15 -11.75
C ALA A 18 -10.49 5.68 -11.59
N LEU A 19 -11.68 6.30 -11.63
CA LEU A 19 -11.84 7.74 -11.42
C LEU A 19 -11.44 8.16 -10.01
N ILE A 20 -11.87 7.42 -8.98
CA ILE A 20 -11.48 7.68 -7.59
C ILE A 20 -9.96 7.51 -7.42
N ALA A 21 -9.39 6.43 -7.93
CA ALA A 21 -7.95 6.20 -7.87
C ALA A 21 -7.16 7.33 -8.53
N MET A 22 -7.58 7.76 -9.72
CA MET A 22 -6.94 8.87 -10.45
C MET A 22 -7.02 10.19 -9.67
N LEU A 23 -8.17 10.48 -9.05
CA LEU A 23 -8.34 11.66 -8.20
C LEU A 23 -7.36 11.63 -7.00
N LEU A 24 -7.25 10.49 -6.32
CA LEU A 24 -6.34 10.32 -5.19
C LEU A 24 -4.87 10.48 -5.61
N ILE A 25 -4.47 9.88 -6.74
CA ILE A 25 -3.12 10.00 -7.27
C ILE A 25 -2.79 11.46 -7.62
N LYS A 26 -3.72 12.18 -8.25
CA LYS A 26 -3.55 13.60 -8.58
C LYS A 26 -3.44 14.47 -7.34
N PHE A 27 -4.25 14.19 -6.31
CA PHE A 27 -4.14 14.85 -5.02
C PHE A 27 -2.77 14.60 -4.36
N LEU A 28 -2.28 13.36 -4.39
CA LEU A 28 -0.94 13.00 -3.92
C LEU A 28 0.15 13.77 -4.68
N GLN A 29 0.08 13.85 -6.01
CA GLN A 29 1.01 14.67 -6.81
C GLN A 29 1.01 16.13 -6.37
N PHE A 30 -0.17 16.71 -6.16
CA PHE A 30 -0.30 18.10 -5.73
C PHE A 30 0.27 18.35 -4.33
N LYS A 31 0.12 17.38 -3.41
CA LYS A 31 0.64 17.46 -2.04
C LYS A 31 2.16 17.26 -1.96
N SER A 32 2.74 16.56 -2.93
CA SER A 32 4.17 16.23 -2.91
C SER A 32 5.06 17.44 -3.20
N LYS A 33 6.22 17.50 -2.55
CA LYS A 33 7.23 18.53 -2.84
C LYS A 33 8.08 18.24 -4.06
N ILE A 34 8.02 17.02 -4.59
CA ILE A 34 8.80 16.56 -5.74
C ILE A 34 7.91 16.54 -6.99
N SER A 35 8.45 16.96 -8.13
CA SER A 35 7.74 16.83 -9.41
C SER A 35 7.70 15.36 -9.86
N TRP A 36 6.69 14.63 -9.42
CA TRP A 36 6.47 13.24 -9.80
C TRP A 36 5.89 13.10 -11.21
N SER A 37 6.52 12.28 -12.05
CA SER A 37 5.83 11.73 -13.22
C SER A 37 4.70 10.80 -12.76
N LEU A 38 3.55 10.86 -13.43
CA LEU A 38 2.37 10.04 -13.09
C LEU A 38 2.67 8.54 -13.11
N SER A 39 3.37 8.07 -14.14
CA SER A 39 3.74 6.66 -14.26
C SER A 39 4.64 6.19 -13.12
N ASN A 40 5.59 7.03 -12.70
CA ASN A 40 6.50 6.71 -11.59
C ASN A 40 5.75 6.65 -10.26
N LEU A 41 4.89 7.63 -9.99
CA LEU A 41 4.10 7.66 -8.75
C LEU A 41 3.19 6.43 -8.66
N ILE A 42 2.50 6.07 -9.74
CA ILE A 42 1.63 4.89 -9.78
C ILE A 42 2.43 3.61 -9.58
N ALA A 43 3.57 3.47 -10.26
CA ALA A 43 4.44 2.30 -10.14
C ALA A 43 4.92 2.12 -8.70
N PHE A 44 5.41 3.17 -8.06
CA PHE A 44 5.86 3.08 -6.68
C PHE A 44 4.71 2.96 -5.67
N LEU A 45 3.58 3.63 -5.89
CA LEU A 45 2.40 3.49 -5.03
C LEU A 45 1.94 2.04 -4.99
N ARG A 46 1.91 1.35 -6.15
CA ARG A 46 1.59 -0.08 -6.24
C ARG A 46 2.46 -0.93 -5.32
N TRP A 47 3.76 -0.66 -5.26
CA TRP A 47 4.67 -1.36 -4.35
C TRP A 47 4.44 -0.96 -2.89
N ASN A 48 4.18 0.32 -2.62
CA ASN A 48 3.97 0.84 -1.27
C ASN A 48 2.64 0.43 -0.64
N LEU A 49 1.61 0.10 -1.44
CA LEU A 49 0.31 -0.38 -0.94
C LEU A 49 0.42 -1.67 -0.11
N PHE A 50 1.43 -2.49 -0.38
CA PHE A 50 1.68 -3.74 0.35
C PHE A 50 2.68 -3.58 1.49
N THR A 51 3.20 -2.37 1.71
CA THR A 51 4.17 -2.08 2.77
C THR A 51 3.56 -1.16 3.81
N TYR A 52 3.76 -1.48 5.08
CA TYR A 52 3.37 -0.59 6.17
C TYR A 52 4.38 0.55 6.26
N ARG A 53 4.11 1.68 5.59
CA ARG A 53 4.98 2.88 5.58
C ARG A 53 4.14 4.14 5.69
N ASN A 54 4.69 5.20 6.28
CA ASN A 54 4.08 6.52 6.25
C ASN A 54 4.04 7.07 4.81
N LEU A 55 2.85 7.19 4.23
CA LEU A 55 2.65 7.65 2.85
C LEU A 55 3.09 9.10 2.62
N TRP A 56 2.87 9.98 3.60
CA TRP A 56 3.18 11.40 3.50
C TRP A 56 4.67 11.69 3.55
N GLU A 57 5.41 10.95 4.37
CA GLU A 57 6.87 11.04 4.36
C GLU A 57 7.43 10.39 3.10
N TRP A 58 6.84 9.29 2.65
CA TRP A 58 7.32 8.55 1.49
C TRP A 58 7.21 9.34 0.20
N ILE A 59 6.12 10.07 0.00
CA ILE A 59 5.91 10.85 -1.22
C ILE A 59 6.89 12.02 -1.37
N ASP A 60 7.37 12.56 -0.25
CA ASP A 60 8.40 13.60 -0.20
C ASP A 60 9.82 12.99 -0.23
N LYS A 61 10.01 11.80 0.34
CA LYS A 61 11.31 11.13 0.51
C LYS A 61 11.21 9.63 0.25
N PRO A 62 11.15 9.21 -1.02
CA PRO A 62 10.83 7.83 -1.39
C PRO A 62 11.92 6.82 -0.99
N PHE A 63 13.18 7.26 -0.96
CA PHE A 63 14.34 6.40 -0.68
C PHE A 63 14.76 6.38 0.80
N GLU A 64 14.34 7.36 1.61
CA GLU A 64 14.77 7.49 3.01
C GLU A 64 13.78 6.85 3.99
N THR A 65 12.50 6.76 3.60
CA THR A 65 11.46 6.19 4.46
C THR A 65 11.64 4.68 4.60
N LYS A 66 11.85 4.19 5.82
CA LYS A 66 11.96 2.75 6.07
C LYS A 66 10.57 2.14 6.25
N PRO A 67 10.33 0.90 5.80
CA PRO A 67 9.13 0.17 6.18
C PRO A 67 9.05 0.04 7.69
N ILE A 68 7.85 0.15 8.24
CA ILE A 68 7.54 -0.16 9.64
C ILE A 68 7.63 -1.67 9.74
N VAL A 69 8.69 -2.16 10.38
CA VAL A 69 8.83 -3.57 10.71
C VAL A 69 8.06 -3.80 12.00
N PRO A 70 7.00 -4.63 12.02
CA PRO A 70 6.36 -4.98 13.26
C PRO A 70 7.37 -5.71 14.14
N GLU A 71 7.41 -5.39 15.43
CA GLU A 71 8.22 -6.16 16.37
C GLU A 71 7.80 -7.63 16.34
N SER A 72 8.77 -8.53 16.46
CA SER A 72 8.48 -9.95 16.55
C SER A 72 7.82 -10.25 17.88
N VAL A 73 6.49 -10.22 17.91
CA VAL A 73 5.73 -10.56 19.12
C VAL A 73 5.51 -12.08 19.13
N GLN A 74 6.31 -12.81 19.91
CA GLN A 74 6.02 -14.21 20.20
C GLN A 74 4.91 -14.26 21.24
N TYR A 75 3.70 -14.65 20.83
CA TYR A 75 2.64 -14.94 21.80
C TYR A 75 3.10 -16.05 22.75
N PRO A 76 2.93 -15.90 24.07
CA PRO A 76 3.30 -16.94 25.00
C PRO A 76 2.47 -18.19 24.69
N LEU A 77 3.15 -19.31 24.45
CA LEU A 77 2.47 -20.58 24.31
C LEU A 77 1.82 -20.93 25.66
N PRO A 78 0.65 -21.59 25.68
CA PRO A 78 0.00 -22.01 26.92
C PRO A 78 0.87 -22.99 27.73
N PHE A 79 1.89 -23.59 27.11
CA PHE A 79 2.87 -24.46 27.75
C PHE A 79 4.17 -23.70 27.99
N LYS A 80 4.48 -23.46 29.26
CA LYS A 80 5.75 -22.86 29.70
C LYS A 80 6.89 -23.86 29.47
N GLY A 81 7.91 -23.51 28.69
CA GLY A 81 9.17 -24.27 28.61
C GLY A 81 9.49 -25.01 27.30
N PHE A 82 8.58 -25.04 26.32
CA PHE A 82 8.89 -25.58 24.99
C PHE A 82 9.04 -24.46 23.95
N GLY A 83 10.21 -24.37 23.31
CA GLY A 83 10.42 -23.56 22.10
C GLY A 83 10.39 -22.03 22.27
N GLN A 84 10.44 -21.51 23.49
CA GLN A 84 10.56 -20.07 23.73
C GLN A 84 12.03 -19.68 23.86
N HIS A 85 12.53 -18.92 22.88
CA HIS A 85 13.84 -18.28 23.01
C HIS A 85 13.72 -17.20 24.08
N ARG A 86 14.55 -17.29 25.14
CA ARG A 86 14.70 -16.19 26.10
C ARG A 86 15.32 -15.01 25.36
N LEU A 87 14.52 -13.96 25.14
CA LEU A 87 15.03 -12.62 24.83
C LEU A 87 15.87 -12.11 26.00
#